data_AF-A0A6H9LMN5-F1
#
_entry.id   AF-A0A6H9LMN5-F1
#
_cell.length_a   1.000
_cell.length_b   1.000
_cell.length_c   1.000
_cell.angle_alpha   90.00
_cell.angle_beta   90.00
_cell.angle_gamma   90.00
#
_symmetry.space_group_name_H-M   'P 1'
#
loop_
_entity.id
_entity.type
_entity.pdbx_description
1 polymer ?
#
loop_
_entity_poly.entity_id
_entity_poly.type
_entity_poly.pdbx_seq_one_letter_code
_entity_poly.pdbx_strand_id
1 'polypeptide(L)'
;MQNFHTKIIASEINIKPNQVNAVVALLDDAATVPFIARYRKEMTGSLDEVQITAIRDRIIQLRDLDKRREAILKSLTERELLTDELEEQIEQAQTMTELEDIYLPYKPKKRTRATIAKEKRLEPFA
;
A
#
# COMPACT_ATOMS: atom_id res chain seq x y z
N MET A 1 12.35 0.75 -1.66
CA MET A 1 11.06 1.22 -1.09
C MET A 1 11.22 1.87 0.29
N GLN A 2 11.77 1.19 1.31
CA GLN A 2 11.97 1.76 2.68
C GLN A 2 12.52 3.21 2.70
N ASN A 3 13.65 3.47 2.02
CA ASN A 3 14.25 4.82 1.96
C ASN A 3 13.37 5.90 1.30
N PHE A 4 12.45 5.52 0.40
CA PHE A 4 11.56 6.47 -0.27
C PHE A 4 10.41 6.89 0.66
N HIS A 5 9.79 5.93 1.35
CA HIS A 5 8.74 6.20 2.34
C HIS A 5 9.24 7.10 3.46
N THR A 6 10.46 6.86 3.95
CA THR A 6 11.08 7.69 4.96
C THR A 6 11.14 9.15 4.54
N LYS A 7 11.52 9.45 3.30
CA LYS A 7 11.60 10.83 2.79
C LYS A 7 10.22 11.47 2.67
N ILE A 8 9.22 10.73 2.19
CA ILE A 8 7.82 11.21 2.11
C ILE A 8 7.33 11.59 3.51
N ILE A 9 7.38 10.65 4.45
CA ILE A 9 6.90 10.83 5.82
C ILE A 9 7.65 11.98 6.50
N ALA A 10 8.96 12.06 6.33
CA ALA A 10 9.78 13.13 6.89
C ALA A 10 9.36 14.51 6.39
N SER A 11 9.06 14.62 5.08
CA SER A 11 8.56 15.86 4.49
C SER A 11 7.14 16.20 4.96
N GLU A 12 6.23 15.23 5.03
CA GLU A 12 4.83 15.42 5.42
C GLU A 12 4.69 15.84 6.90
N ILE A 13 5.51 15.25 7.79
CA ILE A 13 5.48 15.49 9.24
C ILE A 13 6.46 16.60 9.66
N ASN A 14 7.30 17.09 8.72
CA ASN A 14 8.34 18.09 8.96
C ASN A 14 9.35 17.68 10.05
N ILE A 15 9.95 16.50 9.88
CA ILE A 15 10.98 15.93 10.77
C ILE A 15 12.14 15.35 9.96
N LYS A 16 13.23 14.93 10.62
CA LYS A 16 14.38 14.39 9.90
C LYS A 16 14.13 12.94 9.45
N PRO A 17 14.59 12.54 8.24
CA PRO A 17 14.48 11.15 7.77
C PRO A 17 15.04 10.11 8.76
N ASN A 18 16.13 10.44 9.46
CA ASN A 18 16.70 9.53 10.46
C ASN A 18 15.76 9.26 11.64
N GLN A 19 14.94 10.24 12.03
CA GLN A 19 13.96 10.06 13.11
C GLN A 19 12.81 9.13 12.65
N VAL A 20 12.35 9.28 11.41
CA VAL A 20 11.38 8.37 10.80
C VAL A 20 11.93 6.95 10.75
N ASN A 21 13.16 6.78 10.25
CA ASN A 21 13.82 5.47 10.20
C ASN A 21 13.91 4.81 11.59
N ALA A 22 14.29 5.57 12.62
CA ALA A 22 14.38 5.05 13.99
C ALA A 22 13.02 4.59 14.50
N VAL A 23 11.96 5.37 14.28
CA VAL A 23 10.59 4.99 14.68
C VAL A 23 10.11 3.77 13.90
N VAL A 24 10.29 3.73 12.58
CA VAL A 24 9.88 2.60 11.73
C VAL A 24 10.60 1.31 12.15
N ALA A 25 11.90 1.35 12.42
CA ALA A 25 12.65 0.19 12.89
C ALA A 25 12.09 -0.33 14.23
N LEU A 26 11.80 0.56 15.17
CA LEU A 26 11.20 0.17 16.46
C LEU A 26 9.80 -0.44 16.28
N LEU A 27 8.98 0.12 15.38
CA LEU A 27 7.65 -0.43 15.07
C LEU A 27 7.73 -1.81 14.39
N ASP A 28 8.73 -2.01 13.52
CA ASP A 28 9.01 -3.30 12.87
C ASP A 28 9.46 -4.36 13.90
N ASP A 29 10.17 -3.94 14.95
CA ASP A 29 10.51 -4.76 16.13
C ASP A 29 9.33 -4.90 17.13
N ALA A 30 8.11 -4.63 16.68
CA ALA A 30 6.87 -4.72 17.45
C ALA A 30 6.79 -3.81 18.69
N ALA A 31 7.60 -2.75 18.77
CA ALA A 31 7.45 -1.74 19.81
C ALA A 31 6.15 -0.96 19.64
N THR A 32 5.51 -0.61 20.76
CA THR A 32 4.27 0.17 20.74
C THR A 32 4.55 1.67 20.75
N VAL A 33 3.60 2.47 20.24
CA VAL A 33 3.70 3.93 20.25
C VAL A 33 3.95 4.50 21.66
N PRO A 34 3.21 4.11 22.72
CA PRO A 34 3.50 4.58 24.08
C PRO A 34 4.89 4.17 24.58
N PHE A 35 5.36 2.97 24.22
CA PHE A 35 6.69 2.50 24.59
C PHE A 35 7.78 3.36 23.94
N ILE A 36 7.66 3.65 22.64
CA ILE A 36 8.63 4.47 21.90
C ILE A 36 8.66 5.89 22.49
N ALA A 37 7.49 6.51 22.65
CA ALA A 37 7.35 7.87 23.18
C ALA A 37 7.95 8.02 24.60
N ARG A 38 7.83 6.96 25.42
CA ARG A 38 8.30 6.99 26.82
C ARG A 38 9.75 6.56 27.01
N TYR A 39 10.21 5.53 26.28
CA TYR A 39 11.47 4.82 26.58
C TYR A 39 12.51 4.87 25.44
N ARG A 40 12.21 5.53 24.32
CA ARG A 40 13.10 5.61 23.14
C ARG A 40 13.35 7.04 22.65
N LYS A 41 13.16 8.04 23.52
CA LYS A 41 13.30 9.47 23.19
C LYS A 41 14.65 9.81 22.54
N GLU A 42 15.76 9.37 23.12
CA GLU A 42 17.09 9.64 22.54
C GLU A 42 17.26 9.05 21.13
N MET A 43 16.71 7.85 20.90
CA MET A 43 16.80 7.18 19.60
C MET A 43 15.95 7.86 18.53
N THR A 44 14.81 8.45 18.91
CA THR A 44 13.90 9.13 17.97
C THR A 44 14.17 10.63 17.86
N GLY A 45 15.10 11.19 18.64
CA GLY A 45 15.32 12.64 18.72
C GLY A 45 14.17 13.37 19.41
N SER A 46 13.62 12.77 20.46
CA SER A 46 12.56 13.30 21.33
C SER A 46 11.23 13.57 20.63
N LEU A 47 10.87 12.75 19.63
CA LEU A 47 9.53 12.80 19.04
C LEU A 47 8.44 12.50 20.07
N ASP A 48 7.34 13.23 19.99
CA ASP A 48 6.17 13.01 20.83
C ASP A 48 5.25 11.88 20.31
N GLU A 49 4.26 11.53 21.12
CA GLU A 49 3.32 10.45 20.81
C GLU A 49 2.48 10.73 19.55
N VAL A 50 2.17 11.99 19.27
CA VAL A 50 1.38 12.41 18.10
C VAL A 50 2.21 12.20 16.83
N GLN A 51 3.47 12.63 16.83
CA GLN A 51 4.40 12.44 15.72
C GLN A 51 4.68 10.95 15.47
N ILE A 52 4.91 10.16 16.53
CA ILE A 52 5.14 8.71 16.40
C ILE A 52 3.89 8.01 15.84
N THR A 53 2.70 8.41 16.28
CA THR A 53 1.43 7.90 15.75
C THR A 53 1.28 8.23 14.26
N ALA A 54 1.57 9.48 13.86
CA ALA A 54 1.51 9.89 12.47
C ALA A 54 2.48 9.09 11.58
N ILE A 55 3.71 8.83 12.06
CA ILE A 55 4.67 7.97 11.35
C ILE A 55 4.12 6.56 11.18
N ARG A 56 3.60 5.96 12.26
CA ARG A 56 3.02 4.60 12.24
C ARG A 56 1.90 4.50 11.20
N ASP A 57 0.95 5.41 11.25
CA ASP A 57 -0.23 5.35 10.39
C ASP A 57 0.18 5.55 8.93
N ARG A 58 1.09 6.49 8.67
CA ARG A 58 1.55 6.76 7.31
C ARG A 58 2.40 5.64 6.72
N ILE A 59 3.31 5.03 7.49
CA ILE A 59 4.10 3.90 6.99
C ILE A 59 3.21 2.69 6.68
N ILE A 60 2.16 2.46 7.46
CA ILE A 60 1.17 1.41 7.18
C ILE A 60 0.46 1.69 5.85
N GLN A 61 -0.06 2.90 5.66
CA GLN A 61 -0.74 3.29 4.42
C GLN A 61 0.16 3.12 3.18
N LEU A 62 1.42 3.56 3.25
CA LEU A 62 2.36 3.44 2.15
C LEU A 62 2.72 1.97 1.85
N ARG A 63 2.90 1.14 2.90
CA ARG A 63 3.14 -0.30 2.72
C ARG A 63 1.93 -1.01 2.12
N ASP A 64 0.72 -0.62 2.51
CA ASP A 64 -0.51 -1.20 1.96
C ASP A 64 -0.73 -0.77 0.51
N LEU A 65 -0.38 0.47 0.15
CA LEU A 65 -0.34 0.95 -1.23
C LEU A 65 0.61 0.10 -2.08
N ASP A 66 1.85 -0.10 -1.63
CA ASP A 66 2.85 -0.90 -2.35
C ASP A 66 2.40 -2.35 -2.52
N LYS A 67 1.88 -2.99 -1.46
CA LYS A 67 1.34 -4.35 -1.53
C LYS A 67 0.20 -4.45 -2.54
N ARG A 68 -0.68 -3.45 -2.56
CA ARG A 68 -1.81 -3.43 -3.49
C ARG A 68 -1.34 -3.22 -4.92
N ARG A 69 -0.35 -2.35 -5.13
CA ARG A 69 0.31 -2.10 -6.42
C ARG A 69 0.88 -3.40 -6.97
N GLU A 70 1.67 -4.10 -6.17
CA GLU A 70 2.26 -5.41 -6.54
C GLU A 70 1.18 -6.44 -6.91
N ALA A 71 0.11 -6.53 -6.12
CA ALA A 71 -0.99 -7.45 -6.40
C ALA A 71 -1.72 -7.13 -7.72
N ILE A 72 -1.88 -5.85 -8.05
CA ILE A 72 -2.51 -5.41 -9.30
C ILE A 72 -1.60 -5.72 -10.48
N LEU A 73 -0.32 -5.34 -10.43
CA LEU A 73 0.67 -5.63 -11.47
C LEU A 73 0.70 -7.13 -11.74
N LYS A 74 0.86 -7.95 -10.70
CA LYS A 74 0.84 -9.41 -10.82
C LYS A 74 -0.44 -9.92 -11.49
N SER A 75 -1.62 -9.44 -11.07
CA SER A 75 -2.88 -9.85 -11.68
C SER A 75 -2.99 -9.46 -13.16
N LEU A 76 -2.41 -8.34 -13.58
CA LEU A 76 -2.42 -7.89 -14.96
C LEU A 76 -1.44 -8.68 -15.82
N THR A 77 -0.23 -8.93 -15.30
CA THR A 77 0.79 -9.77 -15.93
C THR A 77 0.28 -11.20 -16.16
N GLU A 78 -0.31 -11.83 -15.13
CA GLU A 78 -0.85 -13.19 -15.23
C GLU A 78 -1.98 -13.34 -16.26
N ARG A 79 -2.61 -12.22 -16.64
CA ARG A 79 -3.70 -12.18 -17.62
C ARG A 79 -3.27 -11.58 -18.96
N GLU A 80 -1.98 -11.30 -19.13
CA GLU A 80 -1.41 -10.69 -20.34
C GLU A 80 -2.08 -9.35 -20.71
N LEU A 81 -2.50 -8.59 -19.69
CA LEU A 81 -3.15 -7.28 -19.83
C LEU A 81 -2.25 -6.09 -19.48
N LEU A 82 -1.04 -6.36 -18.97
CA LEU A 82 -0.10 -5.30 -18.59
C LEU A 82 0.59 -4.75 -19.85
N THR A 83 0.43 -3.45 -20.08
CA THR A 83 1.22 -2.69 -21.09
C THR A 83 2.18 -1.77 -20.37
N ASP A 84 3.22 -1.31 -21.07
CA ASP A 84 4.23 -0.39 -20.51
C ASP A 84 3.57 0.90 -19.97
N GLU A 85 2.57 1.44 -20.68
CA GLU A 85 1.86 2.64 -20.23
C GLU A 85 1.00 2.39 -18.98
N LEU A 86 0.40 1.20 -18.88
CA LEU A 86 -0.42 0.81 -17.72
C LEU A 86 0.46 0.53 -16.49
N GLU A 87 1.62 -0.10 -16.69
CA GLU A 87 2.62 -0.30 -15.65
C GLU A 87 3.08 1.05 -15.10
N GLU A 88 3.44 2.00 -15.97
CA GLU A 88 3.86 3.34 -15.55
C GLU A 88 2.75 4.06 -14.75
N GLN A 89 1.49 4.01 -15.20
CA GLN A 89 0.36 4.58 -14.45
C GLN A 89 0.21 3.99 -13.05
N ILE A 90 0.36 2.66 -12.93
CA ILE A 90 0.24 1.94 -11.66
C ILE A 90 1.41 2.26 -10.72
N GLU A 91 2.62 2.40 -11.26
CA GLU A 91 3.81 2.79 -10.49
C GLU A 91 3.72 4.23 -9.98
N GLN A 92 3.17 5.13 -10.78
CA GLN A 92 3.04 6.55 -10.44
C GLN A 92 1.87 6.86 -9.49
N ALA A 93 0.89 5.96 -9.35
CA ALA A 93 -0.24 6.14 -8.45
C ALA A 93 0.22 6.39 -7.01
N GLN A 94 -0.20 7.53 -6.44
CA GLN A 94 0.24 7.99 -5.11
C GLN A 94 -0.76 7.64 -4.01
N THR A 95 -1.99 7.32 -4.40
CA THR A 95 -3.08 6.99 -3.46
C THR A 95 -3.73 5.66 -3.79
N MET A 96 -4.34 5.05 -2.78
CA MET A 96 -5.11 3.81 -2.94
C MET A 96 -6.28 4.00 -3.92
N THR A 97 -6.90 5.19 -3.91
CA THR A 97 -8.01 5.53 -4.80
C THR A 97 -7.58 5.56 -6.25
N GLU A 98 -6.52 6.31 -6.57
CA GLU A 98 -5.96 6.36 -7.94
C GLU A 98 -5.60 4.96 -8.44
N LEU A 99 -4.96 4.16 -7.57
CA LEU A 99 -4.57 2.80 -7.90
C LEU A 99 -5.78 1.89 -8.20
N GLU A 100 -6.86 1.99 -7.42
CA GLU A 100 -8.09 1.25 -7.68
C GLU A 100 -8.82 1.75 -8.94
N ASP A 101 -8.81 3.06 -9.20
CA ASP A 101 -9.45 3.64 -10.38
C ASP A 101 -8.77 3.19 -11.67
N ILE A 102 -7.42 3.14 -11.68
CA ILE A 102 -6.64 2.57 -12.80
C ILE A 102 -6.97 1.08 -12.99
N TYR A 103 -7.10 0.33 -11.90
CA TYR A 103 -7.37 -1.11 -11.96
C TYR A 103 -8.84 -1.46 -12.27
N LEU A 104 -9.77 -0.55 -12.04
CA LEU A 104 -11.21 -0.78 -12.12
C LEU A 104 -11.68 -1.43 -13.44
N PRO A 105 -11.21 -0.99 -14.63
CA PRO A 105 -11.62 -1.59 -15.91
C PRO A 105 -11.17 -3.04 -16.07
N TYR A 106 -10.06 -3.41 -15.41
CA TYR A 106 -9.43 -4.72 -15.55
C TYR A 106 -9.87 -5.71 -14.49
N LYS A 107 -10.51 -5.24 -13.40
CA LYS A 107 -10.91 -6.06 -12.26
C LYS A 107 -11.76 -7.27 -12.71
N PRO A 108 -11.35 -8.51 -12.39
CA PRO A 108 -12.11 -9.70 -12.76
C PRO A 108 -13.54 -9.61 -12.24
N LYS A 109 -14.52 -9.81 -13.13
CA LYS A 109 -15.92 -9.90 -12.70
C LYS A 109 -16.07 -11.12 -11.81
N LYS A 110 -16.66 -10.95 -10.62
CA LYS A 110 -17.01 -12.09 -9.75
C LYS A 110 -17.95 -13.02 -10.53
N ARG A 111 -17.49 -14.23 -10.87
CA ARG A 111 -18.37 -15.30 -11.36
C ARG A 111 -19.27 -15.71 -10.20
N THR A 112 -20.49 -15.21 -10.19
CA THR A 112 -21.49 -15.61 -9.20
C THR A 112 -22.19 -16.88 -9.66
N ARG A 113 -22.84 -17.63 -8.76
CA ARG A 113 -23.63 -18.83 -9.13
C ARG A 113 -24.66 -18.52 -10.23
N ALA A 114 -25.17 -17.29 -10.28
CA ALA A 114 -26.08 -16.82 -11.32
C ALA A 114 -25.41 -16.68 -12.70
N THR A 115 -24.14 -16.26 -12.75
CA THR A 115 -23.36 -16.16 -14.00
C THR A 115 -23.06 -17.56 -14.55
N ILE A 116 -22.66 -18.49 -13.67
CA ILE A 116 -22.39 -19.90 -14.02
C ILE A 116 -23.66 -20.60 -14.53
N ALA A 117 -24.83 -20.28 -13.95
CA ALA A 117 -26.11 -20.85 -14.38
C ALA A 117 -26.60 -20.33 -15.75
N LYS A 118 -26.24 -19.10 -16.14
CA LYS A 118 -26.53 -18.56 -17.49
C LYS A 118 -25.62 -19.18 -18.56
N GLU A 119 -24.33 -19.32 -18.27
CA GLU A 119 -23.37 -19.97 -19.18
C GLU A 119 -23.72 -21.44 -19.43
N LYS A 120 -24.13 -22.18 -18.39
CA LYS A 120 -24.60 -23.58 -18.52
C LYS A 120 -26.00 -23.76 -19.13
N ARG A 121 -26.75 -22.67 -19.38
CA ARG A 121 -28.06 -22.70 -20.06
C ARG A 121 -27.96 -22.30 -21.55
N LEU A 122 -26.76 -22.01 -22.06
CA LEU A 122 -26.51 -21.56 -23.43
C LEU A 122 -25.54 -22.47 -24.21
N GLU A 123 -25.61 -23.77 -23.96
CA GLU A 123 -25.37 -24.73 -25.04
C GLU A 123 -26.73 -25.29 -25.47
N PRO A 124 -27.35 -24.80 -26.55
CA PRO A 124 -28.25 -25.65 -27.30
C PRO A 124 -27.37 -26.73 -27.94
N PHE A 125 -27.60 -27.96 -27.53
CA PHE A 125 -27.19 -29.14 -28.27
C PHE A 125 -27.74 -28.96 -29.71
N ALA A 126 -26.84 -28.81 -30.68
CA ALA A 126 -27.12 -28.86 -32.11
C ALA A 126 -26.11 -29.83 -32.74
#